data_AF-A0A7S2CIU2-F1
#
_entry.id   AF-A0A7S2CIU2-F1
#
_cell.length_a   1.000
_cell.length_b   1.000
_cell.length_c   1.000
_cell.angle_alpha   90.00
_cell.angle_beta   90.00
_cell.angle_gamma   90.00
#
_symmetry.space_group_name_H-M   'P 1'
#
loop_
_entity.id
_entity.type
_entity.pdbx_description
1 polymer ?
#
loop_
_entity_poly.entity_id
_entity_poly.type
_entity_poly.pdbx_seq_one_letter_code
_entity_poly.pdbx_strand_id
1 'polypeptide(L)'
;VDQRPSSKNHVSNDEPDSPGTTPVLVDGSTLRLRLLTQDEANPYGASCLDGSVPGFYFANNTDVNAANKWVVYFKGGGWCFNETQCLERSKTNLGSSDYFTETYTLTGGPLATQNTHNPTFSSFNKALLYYCDGSSFTGDREDPINFHGEQLYFRGRRNLDA
;
A
#
# COMPACT_ATOMS: atom_id res chain seq x y z
N VAL A 1 42.43 -23.36 -4.45
CA VAL A 1 42.19 -22.18 -3.59
C VAL A 1 40.95 -21.49 -4.13
N ASP A 2 39.77 -21.84 -3.62
CA ASP A 2 38.83 -20.87 -3.05
C ASP A 2 37.63 -21.63 -2.48
N GLN A 3 37.30 -21.33 -1.23
CA GLN A 3 36.33 -22.05 -0.41
C GLN A 3 34.96 -21.38 -0.47
N ARG A 4 33.90 -22.18 -0.65
CA ARG A 4 32.53 -21.78 -0.34
C ARG A 4 32.42 -21.54 1.18
N PRO A 5 31.77 -20.47 1.66
CA PRO A 5 31.37 -20.41 3.05
C PRO A 5 30.10 -21.22 3.27
N SER A 6 30.19 -22.12 4.25
CA SER A 6 29.08 -22.86 4.84
C SER A 6 28.28 -21.95 5.77
N SER A 7 26.96 -22.07 5.69
CA SER A 7 26.01 -21.49 6.65
C SER A 7 26.31 -22.02 8.05
N LYS A 8 26.75 -21.14 8.95
CA LYS A 8 26.81 -21.42 10.39
C LYS A 8 25.52 -20.93 11.04
N ASN A 9 24.76 -21.88 11.58
CA ASN A 9 23.68 -21.66 12.52
C ASN A 9 24.17 -20.78 13.67
N HIS A 10 23.59 -19.59 13.83
CA HIS A 10 23.72 -18.82 15.04
C HIS A 10 22.60 -19.27 15.99
N VAL A 11 22.97 -20.13 16.93
CA VAL A 11 22.17 -20.42 18.12
C VAL A 11 22.32 -19.21 19.02
N SER A 12 21.30 -18.36 19.07
CA SER A 12 21.19 -17.32 20.07
C SER A 12 20.81 -18.00 21.39
N ASN A 13 21.61 -17.79 22.43
CA ASN A 13 21.33 -18.29 23.77
C ASN A 13 20.15 -17.51 24.34
N ASP A 14 19.04 -18.20 24.64
CA ASP A 14 17.93 -17.67 25.42
C ASP A 14 18.34 -17.55 26.90
N GLU A 15 18.28 -16.34 27.45
CA GLU A 15 18.35 -16.04 28.88
C GLU A 15 16.92 -15.77 29.38
N PRO A 16 16.52 -16.19 30.61
CA PRO A 16 15.12 -16.48 30.90
C PRO A 16 14.27 -15.22 31.09
N ASP A 17 13.03 -15.32 30.63
CA ASP A 17 11.96 -14.32 30.72
C ASP A 17 11.83 -13.73 32.13
N SER A 18 11.96 -12.40 32.22
CA SER A 18 11.61 -11.64 33.41
C SER A 18 10.08 -11.43 33.46
N PRO A 19 9.39 -11.71 34.57
CA PRO A 19 7.95 -11.58 34.65
C PRO A 19 7.58 -10.12 34.88
N GLY A 20 7.19 -9.39 33.82
CA GLY A 20 6.67 -8.04 34.04
C GLY A 20 6.50 -7.09 32.86
N THR A 21 6.88 -7.45 31.63
CA THR A 21 6.67 -6.54 30.50
C THR A 21 5.32 -6.83 29.86
N THR A 22 4.33 -6.01 30.20
CA THR A 22 3.11 -5.88 29.38
C THR A 22 3.52 -5.71 27.92
N PRO A 23 2.82 -6.33 26.95
CA PRO A 23 3.12 -6.09 25.55
C PRO A 23 3.01 -4.59 25.31
N VAL A 24 4.11 -3.94 24.91
CA VAL A 24 4.04 -2.58 24.43
C VAL A 24 3.13 -2.65 23.20
N LEU A 25 1.88 -2.23 23.38
CA LEU A 25 0.96 -2.04 22.27
C LEU A 25 1.67 -1.06 21.35
N VAL A 26 2.09 -1.52 20.17
CA VAL A 26 2.68 -0.66 19.17
C VAL A 26 1.60 0.37 18.85
N ASP A 27 1.82 1.61 19.29
CA ASP A 27 0.86 2.71 19.18
C ASP A 27 0.82 3.19 17.73
N GLY A 28 0.26 2.34 16.86
CA GLY A 28 0.18 2.54 15.43
C GLY A 28 -1.27 2.54 14.96
N SER A 29 -1.60 3.50 14.10
CA SER A 29 -2.86 3.51 13.38
C SER A 29 -2.79 2.48 12.27
N THR A 30 -3.56 1.40 12.41
CA THR A 30 -3.59 0.29 11.46
C THR A 30 -4.76 0.45 10.51
N LEU A 31 -4.47 0.65 9.23
CA LEU A 31 -5.46 0.64 8.16
C LEU A 31 -5.48 -0.75 7.51
N ARG A 32 -6.65 -1.20 7.05
CA ARG A 32 -6.84 -2.51 6.41
C ARG A 32 -6.99 -2.36 4.90
N LEU A 33 -6.40 -3.28 4.15
CA LEU A 33 -6.53 -3.32 2.70
C LEU A 33 -7.99 -3.61 2.29
N ARG A 34 -8.49 -2.85 1.33
CA ARG A 34 -9.62 -3.20 0.46
C ARG A 34 -9.12 -3.19 -0.98
N LEU A 35 -8.99 -4.38 -1.55
CA LEU A 35 -8.84 -4.53 -3.00
C LEU A 35 -10.20 -4.30 -3.65
N LEU A 36 -10.19 -3.69 -4.83
CA LEU A 36 -11.36 -3.68 -5.69
C LEU A 36 -11.59 -5.10 -6.21
N THR A 37 -12.85 -5.48 -6.35
CA THR A 37 -13.22 -6.64 -7.12
C THR A 37 -13.08 -6.36 -8.61
N GLN A 38 -13.00 -7.41 -9.44
CA GLN A 38 -12.97 -7.23 -10.89
C GLN A 38 -14.23 -6.52 -11.41
N ASP A 39 -15.40 -6.75 -10.77
CA ASP A 39 -16.66 -6.10 -11.13
C ASP A 39 -16.67 -4.61 -10.78
N GLU A 40 -15.97 -4.19 -9.73
CA GLU A 40 -15.76 -2.78 -9.38
C GLU A 40 -14.74 -2.11 -10.34
N ALA A 41 -13.68 -2.83 -10.72
CA ALA A 41 -12.60 -2.28 -11.55
C ALA A 41 -12.93 -2.20 -13.05
N ASN A 42 -13.64 -3.20 -13.59
CA ASN A 42 -13.92 -3.34 -15.02
C ASN A 42 -14.66 -2.15 -15.67
N PRO A 43 -15.72 -1.57 -15.07
CA PRO A 43 -16.43 -0.44 -15.66
C PRO A 43 -15.56 0.78 -15.92
N TYR A 44 -14.49 0.92 -15.13
CA TYR A 44 -13.52 1.97 -15.27
C TYR A 44 -12.29 1.54 -16.06
N GLY A 45 -12.06 0.25 -16.33
CA GLY A 45 -10.80 -0.25 -16.88
C GLY A 45 -9.61 0.01 -15.95
N ALA A 46 -9.84 -0.07 -14.64
CA ALA A 46 -8.84 0.18 -13.62
C ALA A 46 -7.92 -1.04 -13.45
N SER A 47 -6.60 -0.79 -13.40
CA SER A 47 -5.59 -1.82 -13.17
C SER A 47 -4.26 -1.19 -12.70
N CYS A 48 -3.49 -1.94 -11.93
CA CYS A 48 -2.09 -1.66 -11.63
C CYS A 48 -1.21 -1.89 -12.89
N LEU A 49 0.08 -1.54 -12.82
CA LEU A 49 1.02 -1.67 -13.94
C LEU A 49 1.08 -3.10 -14.50
N ASP A 50 0.98 -4.12 -13.65
CA ASP A 50 0.99 -5.54 -14.02
C ASP A 50 -0.39 -6.10 -14.45
N GLY A 51 -1.45 -5.30 -14.35
CA GLY A 51 -2.82 -5.71 -14.65
C GLY A 51 -3.64 -6.20 -13.46
N SER A 52 -3.05 -6.32 -12.27
CA SER A 52 -3.79 -6.62 -11.03
C SER A 52 -4.78 -5.49 -10.68
N VAL A 53 -5.83 -5.80 -9.91
CA VAL A 53 -6.85 -4.81 -9.52
C VAL A 53 -6.31 -3.84 -8.46
N PRO A 54 -6.55 -2.52 -8.57
CA PRO A 54 -6.05 -1.60 -7.57
C PRO A 54 -6.77 -1.78 -6.22
N GLY A 55 -6.24 -1.11 -5.19
CA GLY A 55 -6.85 -1.12 -3.86
C GLY A 55 -6.41 0.07 -3.02
N PHE A 56 -7.03 0.19 -1.86
CA PHE A 56 -6.72 1.23 -0.90
C PHE A 56 -6.77 0.67 0.52
N TYR A 57 -6.09 1.34 1.45
CA TYR A 57 -6.15 1.00 2.86
C TYR A 57 -7.13 1.92 3.56
N PHE A 58 -7.94 1.39 4.47
CA PHE A 58 -8.94 2.18 5.17
C PHE A 58 -9.04 1.88 6.66
N ALA A 59 -9.50 2.87 7.41
CA ALA A 59 -9.95 2.71 8.78
C ALA A 59 -11.24 3.51 8.98
N ASN A 60 -12.21 2.92 9.67
CA ASN A 60 -13.47 3.59 9.99
C ASN A 60 -13.24 4.71 11.01
N ASN A 61 -14.14 5.69 10.99
CA ASN A 61 -14.26 6.69 12.05
C ASN A 61 -14.37 6.01 13.44
N THR A 62 -13.85 6.70 14.46
CA THR A 62 -13.98 6.28 15.87
C THR A 62 -15.05 7.06 16.62
N ASP A 63 -15.63 8.09 15.99
CA ASP A 63 -16.74 8.89 16.49
C ASP A 63 -17.87 8.89 15.46
N VAL A 64 -19.05 8.42 15.88
CA VAL A 64 -20.25 8.36 15.04
C VAL A 64 -20.65 9.73 14.48
N ASN A 65 -20.34 10.83 15.18
CA ASN A 65 -20.60 12.20 14.70
C ASN A 65 -19.64 12.63 13.58
N ALA A 66 -18.56 11.87 13.35
CA ALA A 66 -17.61 12.05 12.26
C ALA A 66 -17.83 11.05 11.11
N ALA A 67 -18.96 10.33 11.08
CA ALA A 67 -19.23 9.31 10.07
C ALA A 67 -19.18 9.83 8.62
N ASN A 68 -19.47 11.11 8.39
CA ASN A 68 -19.40 11.75 7.07
C ASN A 68 -18.09 12.51 6.81
N LYS A 69 -17.12 12.46 7.73
CA LYS A 69 -15.84 13.17 7.60
C LYS A 69 -14.74 12.21 7.17
N TRP A 70 -13.93 12.64 6.22
CA TRP A 70 -12.91 11.80 5.57
C TRP A 70 -11.57 12.51 5.50
N VAL A 71 -10.51 11.73 5.67
CA VAL A 71 -9.16 12.07 5.20
C VAL A 71 -8.80 11.07 4.11
N VAL A 72 -8.61 11.59 2.89
CA VAL A 72 -8.08 10.83 1.77
C VAL A 72 -6.63 11.24 1.57
N TYR A 73 -5.73 10.28 1.66
CA TYR A 73 -4.29 10.51 1.60
C TYR A 73 -3.67 9.75 0.44
N PHE A 74 -2.96 10.47 -0.42
CA PHE A 74 -2.27 9.90 -1.57
C PHE A 74 -0.85 9.51 -1.14
N LYS A 75 -0.56 8.22 -1.09
CA LYS A 75 0.78 7.75 -0.74
C LYS A 75 1.76 8.09 -1.87
N GLY A 76 2.96 8.53 -1.53
CA GLY A 76 4.05 8.74 -2.48
C GLY A 76 4.97 7.52 -2.67
N GLY A 77 5.95 7.69 -3.54
CA GLY A 77 7.09 6.78 -3.74
C GLY A 77 7.62 6.76 -5.18
N GLY A 78 7.56 7.93 -5.85
CA GLY A 78 8.14 8.14 -7.16
C GLY A 78 7.35 7.56 -8.32
N TRP A 79 8.02 7.54 -9.47
CA TRP A 79 7.46 7.20 -10.78
C TRP A 79 8.38 6.23 -11.51
N CYS A 80 7.90 5.67 -12.62
CA CYS A 80 8.73 5.10 -13.65
C CYS A 80 8.65 5.98 -14.90
N PHE A 81 9.78 6.17 -15.60
CA PHE A 81 9.88 7.15 -16.70
C PHE A 81 10.10 6.52 -18.08
N ASN A 82 10.25 5.20 -18.14
CA ASN A 82 10.35 4.43 -19.38
C ASN A 82 9.87 2.99 -19.14
N GLU A 83 9.67 2.25 -20.23
CA GLU A 83 9.10 0.91 -20.25
C GLU A 83 9.91 -0.07 -19.41
N THR A 84 11.24 -0.03 -19.50
CA THR A 84 12.12 -0.87 -18.67
C THR A 84 11.92 -0.62 -17.17
N GLN A 85 11.88 0.65 -16.75
CA GLN A 85 11.64 1.00 -15.35
C GLN A 85 10.23 0.61 -14.90
N CYS A 86 9.23 0.79 -15.76
CA CYS A 86 7.86 0.43 -15.44
C CYS A 86 7.66 -1.09 -15.36
N LEU A 87 8.34 -1.85 -16.22
CA LEU A 87 8.36 -3.31 -16.14
C LEU A 87 8.97 -3.78 -14.83
N GLU A 88 10.12 -3.25 -14.43
CA GLU A 88 10.72 -3.63 -13.14
C GLU A 88 9.84 -3.19 -11.96
N ARG A 89 9.21 -2.02 -12.06
CA ARG A 89 8.28 -1.53 -11.03
C ARG A 89 7.02 -2.40 -10.91
N SER A 90 6.50 -2.93 -12.01
CA SER A 90 5.31 -3.80 -12.03
C SER A 90 5.49 -5.05 -11.15
N LYS A 91 6.73 -5.48 -10.93
CA LYS A 91 7.10 -6.64 -10.10
C LYS A 91 7.26 -6.29 -8.60
N THR A 92 6.70 -5.16 -8.16
CA THR A 92 6.83 -4.65 -6.80
C THR A 92 5.48 -4.14 -6.28
N ASN A 93 5.40 -3.87 -4.98
CA ASN A 93 4.23 -3.22 -4.38
C ASN A 93 3.96 -1.79 -4.89
N LEU A 94 4.81 -1.20 -5.72
CA LEU A 94 4.55 0.11 -6.34
C LEU A 94 4.02 0.01 -7.78
N GLY A 95 3.78 -1.22 -8.26
CA GLY A 95 3.26 -1.52 -9.59
C GLY A 95 2.28 -2.69 -9.65
N SER A 96 2.06 -3.39 -8.54
CA SER A 96 1.17 -4.55 -8.46
C SER A 96 0.54 -4.65 -7.08
N SER A 97 -0.77 -4.91 -7.04
CA SER A 97 -1.51 -5.14 -5.80
C SER A 97 -1.22 -6.50 -5.18
N ASP A 98 -0.64 -7.43 -5.93
CA ASP A 98 -0.33 -8.78 -5.45
C ASP A 98 0.73 -8.77 -4.33
N TYR A 99 1.49 -7.67 -4.23
CA TYR A 99 2.47 -7.43 -3.17
C TYR A 99 1.93 -6.50 -2.06
N PHE A 100 0.64 -6.18 -2.05
CA PHE A 100 0.04 -5.42 -0.95
C PHE A 100 -0.09 -6.30 0.28
N THR A 101 0.17 -5.71 1.45
CA THR A 101 -0.02 -6.36 2.74
C THR A 101 -1.46 -6.17 3.22
N GLU A 102 -1.95 -7.06 4.08
CA GLU A 102 -3.32 -6.95 4.60
C GLU A 102 -3.55 -5.65 5.40
N THR A 103 -2.48 -5.11 5.99
CA THR A 103 -2.52 -3.91 6.82
C THR A 103 -1.41 -2.94 6.46
N TYR A 104 -1.66 -1.67 6.76
CA TYR A 104 -0.70 -0.58 6.68
C TYR A 104 -0.70 0.18 8.00
N THR A 105 0.42 0.17 8.71
CA THR A 105 0.56 0.81 10.02
C THR A 105 1.37 2.10 9.91
N LEU A 106 0.89 3.15 10.57
CA LEU A 106 1.56 4.45 10.65
C LEU A 106 1.47 5.02 12.06
N THR A 107 2.50 5.76 12.47
CA THR A 107 2.65 6.30 13.83
C THR A 107 2.39 7.80 13.92
N GLY A 108 1.96 8.45 12.83
CA GLY A 108 1.73 9.89 12.82
C GLY A 108 1.14 10.44 11.51
N GLY A 109 0.94 11.76 11.48
CA GLY A 109 0.42 12.48 10.33
C GLY A 109 -1.12 12.43 10.19
N PRO A 110 -1.66 12.91 9.06
CA PRO A 110 -3.11 13.11 8.89
C PRO A 110 -3.97 11.84 9.00
N LEU A 111 -3.36 10.67 8.83
CA LEU A 111 -4.02 9.38 8.96
C LEU A 111 -3.96 8.78 10.35
N ALA A 112 -3.18 9.35 11.28
CA ALA A 112 -3.09 8.80 12.63
C ALA A 112 -4.44 8.90 13.36
N THR A 113 -4.80 7.86 14.11
CA THR A 113 -6.04 7.72 14.87
C THR A 113 -5.88 8.12 16.33
N GLN A 114 -4.65 8.29 16.83
CA GLN A 114 -4.43 8.85 18.16
C GLN A 114 -4.58 10.37 18.15
N ASN A 115 -5.38 10.89 19.07
CA ASN A 115 -5.62 12.32 19.22
C ASN A 115 -4.35 13.11 19.58
N THR A 116 -3.40 12.48 20.28
CA THR A 116 -2.10 13.06 20.64
C THR A 116 -1.23 13.38 19.42
N HIS A 117 -1.34 12.59 18.36
CA HIS A 117 -0.58 12.74 17.12
C HIS A 117 -1.37 13.45 16.01
N ASN A 118 -2.71 13.38 16.05
CA ASN A 118 -3.60 13.96 15.05
C ASN A 118 -4.85 14.57 15.69
N PRO A 119 -4.72 15.73 16.37
CA PRO A 119 -5.84 16.32 17.10
C PRO A 119 -6.98 16.78 16.20
N THR A 120 -6.70 17.06 14.92
CA THR A 120 -7.69 17.59 13.99
C THR A 120 -8.56 16.50 13.35
N PHE A 121 -7.96 15.37 12.99
CA PHE A 121 -8.63 14.38 12.15
C PHE A 121 -8.69 12.99 12.78
N SER A 122 -8.16 12.76 13.99
CA SER A 122 -8.04 11.42 14.61
C SER A 122 -9.32 10.57 14.53
N SER A 123 -10.50 11.20 14.64
CA SER A 123 -11.79 10.52 14.63
C SER A 123 -12.43 10.30 13.25
N PHE A 124 -11.86 10.86 12.17
CA PHE A 124 -12.45 10.79 10.83
C PHE A 124 -12.24 9.41 10.19
N ASN A 125 -13.05 9.06 9.20
CA ASN A 125 -12.73 7.95 8.31
C ASN A 125 -11.42 8.23 7.58
N LYS A 126 -10.62 7.18 7.37
CA LYS A 126 -9.30 7.26 6.76
C LYS A 126 -9.26 6.41 5.51
N ALA A 127 -8.78 6.98 4.41
CA ALA A 127 -8.45 6.26 3.21
C ALA A 127 -7.02 6.64 2.80
N LEU A 128 -6.15 5.64 2.66
CA LEU A 128 -4.84 5.76 2.04
C LEU A 128 -4.93 5.12 0.66
N LEU A 129 -4.83 5.96 -0.36
CA LEU A 129 -4.74 5.51 -1.75
C LEU A 129 -3.32 5.03 -1.99
N TYR A 130 -3.18 3.71 -2.12
CA TYR A 130 -1.89 3.07 -2.41
C TYR A 130 -1.75 2.96 -3.92
N TYR A 131 -0.95 3.86 -4.50
CA TYR A 131 -0.75 3.92 -5.93
C TYR A 131 0.07 2.71 -6.43
N CYS A 132 -0.35 2.15 -7.56
CA CYS A 132 0.31 1.05 -8.26
C CYS A 132 0.42 1.31 -9.77
N ASP A 133 0.22 2.57 -10.18
CA ASP A 133 0.15 3.00 -11.59
C ASP A 133 1.48 3.57 -12.12
N GLY A 134 2.43 3.86 -11.22
CA GLY A 134 3.72 4.47 -11.59
C GLY A 134 3.65 5.92 -12.09
N SER A 135 2.49 6.58 -12.03
CA SER A 135 2.23 7.87 -12.69
C SER A 135 1.43 8.87 -11.84
N SER A 136 1.41 8.74 -10.50
CA SER A 136 0.64 9.61 -9.58
C SER A 136 -0.85 9.76 -9.95
N PHE A 137 -1.50 8.68 -10.38
CA PHE A 137 -2.89 8.68 -10.81
C PHE A 137 -3.18 9.57 -12.05
N THR A 138 -2.17 9.87 -12.87
CA THR A 138 -2.35 10.76 -14.04
C THR A 138 -2.38 10.03 -15.38
N GLY A 139 -1.83 8.81 -15.48
CA GLY A 139 -1.89 8.01 -16.70
C GLY A 139 -3.30 7.54 -17.05
N ASP A 140 -3.67 7.62 -18.33
CA ASP A 140 -4.99 7.18 -18.83
C ASP A 140 -4.88 6.56 -20.23
N ARG A 141 -3.93 5.63 -20.39
CA ARG A 141 -3.72 5.00 -21.70
C ARG A 141 -4.81 3.96 -21.94
N GLU A 142 -5.50 4.03 -23.07
CA GLU A 142 -6.62 3.11 -23.40
C GLU A 142 -6.18 1.66 -23.59
N ASP A 143 -5.02 1.44 -24.20
CA ASP A 143 -4.51 0.09 -24.44
C ASP A 143 -3.35 -0.21 -23.47
N PRO A 144 -3.12 -1.48 -23.10
CA PRO A 144 -1.85 -1.90 -22.49
C PRO A 144 -0.72 -1.89 -23.52
N ILE A 145 0.51 -1.55 -23.14
CA ILE A 145 1.67 -1.76 -24.03
C ILE A 145 2.20 -3.17 -23.87
N ASN A 146 2.77 -3.74 -24.94
CA ASN A 146 3.58 -4.94 -24.84
C ASN A 146 5.05 -4.54 -24.82
N PHE A 147 5.77 -4.93 -23.76
CA PHE A 147 7.19 -4.70 -23.63
C PHE A 147 7.88 -5.99 -23.17
N HIS A 148 8.75 -6.54 -24.03
CA HIS A 148 9.42 -7.83 -23.79
C HIS A 148 8.46 -9.00 -23.51
N GLY A 149 7.28 -9.01 -24.14
CA GLY A 149 6.27 -10.05 -23.96
C GLY A 149 5.34 -9.84 -22.77
N GLU A 150 5.59 -8.81 -21.95
CA GLU A 150 4.77 -8.46 -20.79
C GLU A 150 3.83 -7.30 -21.12
N GLN A 151 2.61 -7.35 -20.59
CA GLN A 151 1.62 -6.29 -20.75
C GLN A 151 1.75 -5.29 -19.61
N LEU A 152 1.94 -4.00 -19.94
CA LEU A 152 1.96 -2.92 -18.96
C LEU A 152 0.76 -1.99 -19.13
N TYR A 153 0.12 -1.67 -18.02
CA TYR A 153 -1.11 -0.88 -17.96
C TYR A 153 -0.88 0.46 -17.27
N PHE A 154 -1.17 1.56 -17.96
CA PHE A 154 -1.00 2.92 -17.41
C PHE A 154 -2.37 3.55 -17.14
N ARG A 155 -3.01 3.12 -16.05
CA ARG A 155 -4.43 3.41 -15.72
C ARG A 155 -4.63 4.29 -14.50
N GLY A 156 -3.63 5.09 -14.12
CA GLY A 156 -3.66 5.93 -12.93
C GLY A 156 -4.96 6.72 -12.73
N ARG A 157 -5.46 7.39 -13.78
CA ARG A 157 -6.71 8.16 -13.69
C ARG A 157 -7.92 7.26 -13.43
N ARG A 158 -7.98 6.11 -14.10
CA ARG A 158 -9.06 5.12 -13.98
C ARG A 158 -9.07 4.45 -12.61
N ASN A 159 -7.88 4.20 -12.04
CA ASN A 159 -7.74 3.70 -10.67
C ASN A 159 -8.24 4.69 -9.62
N LEU A 160 -8.25 6.00 -9.92
CA LEU A 160 -8.81 7.02 -9.04
C LEU A 160 -10.33 7.20 -9.21
N ASP A 161 -10.88 6.87 -10.38
CA ASP A 161 -12.32 6.93 -10.64
C ASP A 161 -13.09 5.73 -10.08
N ALA A 162 -12.43 4.57 -10.05
CA ALA A 162 -12.96 3.32 -9.48
C ALA A 162 -12.98 3.36 -7.95
#